data_AF-A0AB73SYT7-F1
#
_entry.id   AF-A0AB73SYT7-F1
#
_cell.length_a   1.000
_cell.length_b   1.000
_cell.length_c   1.000
_cell.angle_alpha   90.00
_cell.angle_beta   90.00
_cell.angle_gamma   90.00
#
_symmetry.space_group_name_H-M   'P 1'
#
loop_
_entity.id
_entity.type
_entity.pdbx_description
1 polymer ?
#
loop_
_entity_poly.entity_id
_entity_poly.type
_entity_poly.pdbx_seq_one_letter_code
_entity_poly.pdbx_strand_id
1 'polypeptide(L)' 'MDTDKVIQDLNRRFAAPLPEFYQRRIIFWYDEDKEFEDKLDEVVLENAKVIALTGNNAFSVKKLLSVDDLTTNYL' A
#
# COMPACT_ATOMS: atom_id res chain seq x y z
N MET A 1 8.92 10.75 -11.68
CA MET A 1 9.81 10.49 -10.50
C MET A 1 10.55 9.16 -10.70
N ASP A 2 11.74 8.96 -10.13
CA ASP A 2 12.40 7.65 -10.15
C ASP A 2 11.59 6.64 -9.31
N THR A 3 11.08 5.58 -9.93
CA THR A 3 10.25 4.56 -9.28
C THR A 3 10.97 3.92 -8.08
N ASP A 4 12.28 3.69 -8.19
CA ASP A 4 13.11 3.19 -7.09
C ASP A 4 13.09 4.08 -5.84
N LYS A 5 13.08 5.41 -6.01
CA LYS A 5 13.02 6.34 -4.87
C LYS A 5 11.68 6.24 -4.14
N VAL A 6 10.59 6.06 -4.90
CA VAL A 6 9.25 5.88 -4.33
C VAL A 6 9.18 4.57 -3.55
N ILE A 7 9.66 3.47 -4.13
CA ILE A 7 9.70 2.15 -3.47
C ILE A 7 10.55 2.21 -2.20
N GLN A 8 11.71 2.86 -2.26
CA GLN A 8 12.59 3.02 -1.09
C GLN A 8 11.91 3.82 0.03
N ASP A 9 11.20 4.91 -0.30
CA ASP A 9 10.46 5.70 0.68
C ASP A 9 9.29 4.92 1.28
N LEU A 10 8.55 4.17 0.46
CA LEU A 10 7.46 3.30 0.91
C LEU A 10 7.97 2.23 1.89
N ASN A 11 9.03 1.50 1.54
CA ASN A 11 9.63 0.50 2.42
C ASN A 11 10.10 1.13 3.75
N ARG A 12 10.71 2.32 3.69
CA ARG A 12 11.09 3.06 4.90
C ARG A 12 9.88 3.41 5.77
N ARG A 13 8.76 3.84 5.17
CA ARG A 13 7.53 4.13 5.90
C ARG A 13 6.95 2.88 6.54
N PHE A 14 6.88 1.76 5.82
CA PHE A 14 6.39 0.49 6.36
C PHE A 14 7.28 -0.08 7.47
N ALA A 15 8.59 0.12 7.40
CA ALA A 15 9.54 -0.28 8.45
C ALA A 15 9.60 0.69 9.65
N ALA A 16 9.08 1.91 9.51
CA ALA A 16 9.10 2.88 10.59
C ALA A 16 8.22 2.42 11.77
N PRO A 17 8.66 2.65 13.02
CA PRO A 17 7.91 2.23 14.20
C PRO A 17 6.48 2.78 14.15
N LEU A 18 5.55 1.92 14.56
CA LEU A 18 4.14 2.27 14.60
C LEU A 18 3.88 3.22 15.77
N PRO A 19 3.02 4.25 15.60
CA PRO A 19 2.57 5.07 16.71
C PRO A 19 1.83 4.22 17.75
N GLU A 20 1.72 4.73 18.97
CA GLU A 20 1.00 4.05 20.04
C GLU A 20 -0.44 3.71 19.60
N PHE A 21 -0.91 2.50 19.90
CA PHE A 21 -2.20 1.94 19.51
C PHE A 21 -2.40 1.58 18.02
N TYR A 22 -1.40 1.79 17.16
CA TYR A 22 -1.46 1.32 15.78
C TYR A 22 -0.95 -0.12 15.68
N GLN A 23 -1.76 -1.01 15.13
CA GLN A 23 -1.41 -2.42 14.92
C GLN A 23 -0.68 -2.65 13.59
N ARG A 24 -0.88 -1.75 12.62
CA ARG A 24 -0.33 -1.85 11.27
C ARG A 24 -0.38 -0.50 10.54
N ARG A 25 0.25 -0.43 9.37
CA ARG A 25 0.27 0.72 8.48
C ARG A 25 -0.48 0.40 7.18
N ILE A 26 -1.46 1.24 6.85
CA ILE A 26 -2.14 1.24 5.55
C ILE A 26 -1.85 2.60 4.91
N ILE A 27 -1.24 2.60 3.72
CA ILE A 27 -0.89 3.82 2.99
C ILE A 27 -1.81 3.90 1.79
N PHE A 28 -2.66 4.92 1.72
CA PHE A 28 -3.42 5.19 0.51
C PHE A 28 -2.55 6.00 -0.44
N TRP A 29 -2.15 5.38 -1.55
CA TRP A 29 -1.46 6.06 -2.62
C TRP A 29 -2.45 6.46 -3.71
N TYR A 30 -2.50 7.76 -3.99
CA TYR A 30 -3.23 8.32 -5.11
C TYR A 30 -2.23 8.79 -6.16
N ASP A 31 -2.27 8.14 -7.32
CA ASP A 31 -1.48 8.48 -8.50
C ASP A 31 -2.40 9.21 -9.48
N GLU A 32 -2.33 10.55 -9.50
CA GLU A 32 -3.21 11.40 -10.29
C GLU A 32 -2.96 11.25 -11.80
N ASP A 33 -1.69 11.18 -12.18
CA ASP A 33 -1.25 11.13 -13.57
C ASP A 33 -1.16 9.69 -14.13
N LYS A 34 -1.48 8.68 -13.30
CA LYS A 34 -1.35 7.25 -13.64
C LYS A 34 0.06 6.87 -14.11
N GLU A 35 1.08 7.60 -13.67
CA GLU A 35 2.49 7.36 -14.05
C GLU A 35 3.02 6.00 -13.55
N PHE A 36 2.32 5.38 -12.60
CA PHE A 36 2.70 4.13 -11.96
C PHE A 36 1.74 2.97 -12.25
N GLU A 37 0.70 3.18 -13.06
CA GLU A 37 -0.26 2.13 -13.42
C GLU A 37 0.44 0.91 -14.05
N ASP A 38 1.36 1.13 -15.01
CA ASP A 38 2.13 0.08 -15.68
C ASP A 38 3.31 -0.46 -14.86
N LYS A 39 3.68 0.24 -13.77
CA LYS A 39 4.83 -0.10 -12.91
C LYS A 39 4.42 -0.73 -11.59
N LEU A 40 3.12 -0.88 -11.35
CA LEU A 40 2.58 -1.45 -10.12
C LEU A 40 3.11 -2.87 -9.87
N ASP A 41 3.30 -3.65 -10.93
CA ASP A 41 3.89 -4.99 -10.86
C ASP A 41 5.37 -4.98 -10.46
N GLU A 42 6.08 -3.87 -10.66
CA GLU A 42 7.48 -3.68 -10.25
C GLU A 42 7.60 -3.22 -8.78
N VAL A 43 6.49 -2.77 -8.16
CA VAL A 43 6.48 -2.31 -6.77
C VAL A 43 6.52 -3.51 -5.82
N VAL A 44 7.74 -3.92 -5.47
CA VAL A 44 7.98 -4.95 -4.46
C VAL A 44 8.25 -4.29 -3.11
N LEU A 45 7.35 -4.54 -2.16
CA LEU A 45 7.47 -4.07 -0.77
C LEU A 45 7.82 -5.24 0.14
N GLU A 46 8.74 -5.01 1.09
CA GLU A 46 9.22 -6.09 1.98
C GLU A 46 8.21 -6.42 3.10
N ASN A 47 7.53 -5.40 3.62
CA ASN A 47 6.67 -5.51 4.80
C ASN A 47 5.21 -5.15 4.53
N ALA A 48 4.80 -5.09 3.26
CA ALA A 48 3.44 -4.70 2.87
C ALA A 48 3.00 -5.41 1.58
N LYS A 49 1.69 -5.55 1.41
CA LYS A 49 1.08 -6.02 0.18
C LYS A 49 0.52 -4.83 -0.60
N VAL A 50 0.60 -4.89 -1.93
CA VAL A 50 0.04 -3.86 -2.80
C VAL A 50 -1.34 -4.30 -3.29
N ILE A 51 -2.33 -3.41 -3.22
CA ILE A 51 -3.68 -3.65 -3.75
C ILE A 51 -4.13 -2.45 -4.59
N ALA A 52 -4.24 -2.66 -5.90
CA ALA A 52 -4.80 -1.66 -6.80
C ALA A 52 -6.34 -1.60 -6.70
N LEU A 53 -6.89 -0.38 -6.63
CA LEU A 53 -8.32 -0.14 -6.73
C LEU A 53 -8.73 -0.03 -8.20
N THR A 54 -9.57 -0.96 -8.68
CA THR A 54 -9.99 -1.06 -10.09
C THR A 54 -11.39 -0.49 -10.33
N GLY A 55 -11.90 0.35 -9.41
CA GLY A 55 -13.25 0.93 -9.44
C GLY A 55 -14.36 -0.03 -8.99
N ASN A 56 -14.24 -1.32 -9.29
CA ASN A 56 -15.26 -2.33 -8.96
C ASN A 56 -14.93 -3.16 -7.70
N ASN A 57 -13.73 -3.01 -7.14
CA ASN A 57 -13.25 -3.81 -6.01
C ASN A 57 -13.23 -3.06 -4.67
N ALA A 58 -13.68 -1.80 -4.62
CA ALA A 58 -13.60 -0.96 -3.41
C ALA A 58 -14.28 -1.60 -2.19
N PHE A 59 -15.43 -2.26 -2.37
CA PHE A 59 -16.10 -2.98 -1.28
C PHE A 59 -15.27 -4.17 -0.79
N SER A 60 -14.75 -4.98 -1.71
CA SER A 60 -13.92 -6.14 -1.40
C SER A 60 -12.64 -5.74 -0.67
N VAL A 61 -11.98 -4.68 -1.12
CA VAL A 61 -10.78 -4.14 -0.46
C VAL A 61 -11.12 -3.60 0.92
N LYS A 62 -12.22 -2.87 1.08
CA LYS A 62 -12.67 -2.40 2.40
C LYS A 62 -12.97 -3.57 3.36
N LYS A 63 -13.62 -4.63 2.87
CA LYS A 63 -13.88 -5.86 3.64
C LYS A 63 -12.58 -6.54 4.05
N LEU A 64 -11.62 -6.65 3.12
CA LEU A 64 -10.30 -7.20 3.41
C LEU A 64 -9.59 -6.42 4.51
N LEU A 65 -9.53 -5.08 4.39
CA LEU A 65 -8.85 -4.21 5.35
C LEU A 65 -9.60 -4.05 6.69
N SER A 66 -10.89 -4.36 6.76
CA SER A 66 -11.67 -4.12 7.99
C SER A 66 -12.13 -5.39 8.67
N VAL A 67 -12.08 -6.54 8.00
CA VAL A 67 -12.65 -7.80 8.47
C VAL A 67 -11.72 -8.98 8.22
N ASP A 68 -11.27 -9.18 6.98
CA ASP A 68 -10.61 -10.44 6.62
C ASP A 68 -9.11 -10.46 7.01
N ASP A 69 -8.41 -9.33 6.91
CA ASP A 69 -7.02 -9.18 7.32
C ASP A 69 -6.83 -7.89 8.12
N LEU A 70 -6.54 -8.04 9.41
CA LEU A 70 -6.35 -6.95 10.36
C LEU A 70 -4.89 -6.71 10.74
N THR A 71 -3.96 -7.51 10.21
CA THR A 71 -2.57 -7.59 10.71
C THR A 71 -1.53 -7.23 9.67
N THR A 72 -1.79 -7.51 8.39
CA THR A 72 -0.84 -7.20 7.31
C THR A 72 -0.89 -5.71 6.96
N ASN A 73 0.25 -5.12 6.61
CA ASN A 73 0.31 -3.77 6.04
C ASN A 73 -0.10 -3.77 4.57
N TYR A 74 -0.68 -2.66 4.11
CA TYR A 74 -1.15 -2.52 2.73
C TYR A 74 -0.75 -1.16 2.13
N LEU A 75 -0.44 -1.18 0.83
CA LEU A 75 -0.39 -0.03 -0.07
C LEU A 75 -1.58 -0.08 -1.02
#